data_AF-A0A554NDF1-F1
#
_entry.id   AF-A0A554NDF1-F1
#
_cell.length_a   1.000
_cell.length_b   1.000
_cell.length_c   1.000
_cell.angle_alpha   90.00
_cell.angle_beta   90.00
_cell.angle_gamma   90.00
#
_symmetry.space_group_name_H-M   'P 1'
#
loop_
_entity.id
_entity.type
_entity.pdbx_description
1 polymer ?
#
loop_
_entity_poly.entity_id
_entity_poly.type
_entity_poly.pdbx_seq_one_letter_code
_entity_poly.pdbx_strand_id
1 'polypeptide(L)'
;MVAGTAPGFPPFEIKEGGELTGFDVELFEAIVAETEYQFGGWQEFEFDALIPSLRDEKIDAIAAAMTITEDRDETIDFSDPYYSADQSIIVREN
;
A
#
# COMPACT_ATOMS: atom_id res chain seq x y z
N MET A 1 10.83 6.88 8.62
CA MET A 1 9.68 5.98 8.54
C MET A 1 9.92 4.92 7.48
N VAL A 2 9.57 3.67 7.75
CA VAL A 2 9.60 2.53 6.83
C VAL A 2 8.18 2.21 6.42
N ALA A 3 7.92 2.07 5.12
CA ALA A 3 6.58 1.76 4.62
C ALA A 3 6.49 0.30 4.15
N GLY A 4 5.32 -0.31 4.33
CA GLY A 4 4.99 -1.64 3.83
C GLY A 4 4.14 -1.59 2.57
N THR A 5 4.43 -2.47 1.61
CA THR A 5 3.59 -2.70 0.42
C THR A 5 3.58 -4.18 0.03
N ALA A 6 2.74 -4.57 -0.94
CA ALA A 6 2.58 -5.94 -1.43
C ALA A 6 2.67 -5.99 -2.97
N PRO A 7 3.89 -6.01 -3.55
CA PRO A 7 4.06 -5.92 -5.00
C PRO A 7 3.42 -7.08 -5.75
N GLY A 8 2.84 -6.81 -6.91
CA GLY A 8 2.11 -7.80 -7.70
C GLY A 8 0.67 -7.39 -8.04
N PHE A 9 0.31 -6.14 -7.76
CA PHE A 9 -1.02 -5.60 -8.03
C PHE A 9 -0.96 -4.38 -8.98
N PRO A 10 -0.70 -4.59 -10.29
CA PRO A 10 -0.71 -3.48 -11.25
C PRO A 10 -2.09 -2.80 -11.30
N PRO A 11 -2.15 -1.45 -11.41
CA PRO A 11 -1.02 -0.52 -11.56
C PRO A 11 -0.49 0.08 -10.24
N PHE A 12 -0.91 -0.42 -9.08
CA PHE A 12 -0.68 0.21 -7.79
C PHE A 12 0.73 -0.06 -7.24
N GLU A 13 1.11 -1.32 -7.11
CA GLU A 13 2.44 -1.73 -6.65
C GLU A 13 2.96 -2.88 -7.50
N ILE A 14 4.05 -2.63 -8.21
CA ILE A 14 4.67 -3.55 -9.14
C ILE A 14 6.18 -3.56 -8.98
N LYS A 15 6.79 -4.67 -9.40
CA LYS A 15 8.25 -4.78 -9.52
C LYS A 15 8.65 -4.82 -10.98
N GLU A 16 9.34 -3.79 -11.44
CA GLU A 16 9.92 -3.71 -12.78
C GLU A 16 11.44 -3.71 -12.68
N GLY A 17 12.09 -4.70 -13.29
CA GLY A 17 13.56 -4.81 -13.22
C GLY A 17 14.13 -5.02 -11.81
N GLY A 18 13.30 -5.37 -10.82
CA GLY A 18 13.67 -5.48 -9.41
C GLY A 18 13.44 -4.20 -8.61
N GLU A 19 13.06 -3.10 -9.26
CA GLU A 19 12.69 -1.84 -8.63
C GLU A 19 11.19 -1.82 -8.34
N LEU A 20 10.83 -1.33 -7.17
CA LEU A 20 9.46 -1.13 -6.76
C LEU A 20 8.95 0.18 -7.37
N THR A 21 7.80 0.13 -8.04
CA THR A 21 7.16 1.26 -8.71
C THR A 21 5.64 1.05 -8.76
N GLY A 22 4.90 2.01 -9.32
CA GLY A 22 3.45 2.00 -9.40
C GLY A 22 2.81 3.16 -8.67
N PHE A 23 1.50 3.31 -8.84
CA PHE A 23 0.74 4.46 -8.34
C PHE A 23 0.87 4.65 -6.82
N ASP A 24 0.75 3.59 -6.03
CA ASP A 24 0.81 3.69 -4.57
C ASP A 24 2.21 4.05 -4.08
N VAL A 25 3.24 3.51 -4.74
CA VAL A 25 4.64 3.75 -4.44
C VAL A 25 4.99 5.21 -4.70
N GLU A 26 4.66 5.70 -5.90
CA GLU A 26 4.95 7.07 -6.32
C GLU A 26 4.14 8.10 -5.50
N LEU A 27 2.87 7.81 -5.22
CA LEU A 27 2.02 8.68 -4.40
C LEU A 27 2.56 8.78 -2.97
N PHE A 28 2.91 7.66 -2.35
CA PHE A 28 3.43 7.64 -0.99
C PHE A 28 4.75 8.42 -0.87
N GLU A 29 5.67 8.20 -1.80
CA GLU A 29 6.96 8.92 -1.82
C GLU A 29 6.76 10.43 -2.01
N ALA A 30 5.83 10.84 -2.89
CA ALA A 30 5.48 12.24 -3.06
C ALA A 30 4.88 12.86 -1.79
N ILE A 31 3.99 12.14 -1.09
CA ILE A 31 3.42 12.60 0.18
C ILE A 31 4.53 12.78 1.22
N VAL A 32 5.40 11.78 1.41
CA VAL A 32 6.47 11.86 2.43
C VAL A 32 7.43 13.01 2.13
N ALA A 33 7.72 13.29 0.85
CA ALA A 33 8.55 14.43 0.43
C ALA A 33 7.97 15.80 0.82
N GLU A 34 6.65 15.91 1.00
CA GLU A 34 5.96 17.13 1.45
C GLU A 34 5.87 17.23 2.99
N THR A 35 6.44 16.27 3.72
CA THR A 35 6.43 16.24 5.19
C THR A 35 7.84 16.40 5.78
N GLU A 36 7.92 16.52 7.11
CA GLU A 36 9.20 16.50 7.84
C GLU A 36 9.72 15.07 8.08
N TYR A 37 8.98 14.03 7.69
CA TYR A 37 9.39 12.65 7.90
C TYR A 37 10.51 12.23 6.93
N GLN A 38 11.51 11.55 7.47
CA GLN A 38 12.57 10.94 6.64
C GLN A 38 12.11 9.58 6.13
N PHE A 39 12.06 9.40 4.80
CA PHE A 39 11.74 8.10 4.23
C PHE A 39 12.92 7.13 4.34
N GLY A 40 12.70 6.01 5.05
CA GLY A 40 13.67 4.95 5.30
C GLY A 40 13.61 3.81 4.29
N GLY A 41 12.66 3.87 3.35
CA GLY A 41 12.47 2.88 2.30
C GLY A 41 11.30 1.93 2.54
N TRP A 42 11.17 1.00 1.60
CA TRP A 42 10.09 0.01 1.55
C TRP A 42 10.48 -1.33 2.16
N GLN A 43 9.51 -1.97 2.80
CA GLN A 43 9.51 -3.40 3.09
C GLN A 43 8.35 -4.07 2.36
N GLU A 44 8.63 -5.22 1.77
CA GLU A 44 7.67 -5.95 0.97
C GLU A 44 7.12 -7.14 1.75
N PHE A 45 5.81 -7.33 1.67
CA PHE A 45 5.09 -8.38 2.35
C PHE A 45 4.06 -9.03 1.42
N GLU A 46 3.50 -10.15 1.86
CA GLU A 46 2.18 -10.58 1.37
C GLU A 46 1.12 -9.62 1.92
N PHE A 47 0.05 -9.34 1.16
CA PHE A 47 -0.96 -8.34 1.53
C PHE A 47 -1.57 -8.59 2.93
N ASP A 48 -1.87 -9.84 3.27
CA ASP A 48 -2.45 -10.21 4.57
C ASP A 48 -1.49 -10.01 5.76
N ALA A 49 -0.19 -9.85 5.50
CA ALA A 49 0.82 -9.61 6.52
C ALA A 49 1.07 -8.12 6.79
N LEU A 50 0.47 -7.21 6.02
CA LEU A 50 0.67 -5.76 6.17
C LEU A 50 0.12 -5.24 7.51
N ILE A 51 -1.15 -5.51 7.82
CA ILE A 51 -1.78 -5.07 9.08
C ILE A 51 -1.06 -5.64 10.30
N PRO A 52 -0.76 -6.96 10.38
CA PRO A 52 0.06 -7.50 11.47
C PRO A 52 1.43 -6.84 11.59
N SER A 53 2.10 -6.56 10.48
CA SER A 53 3.44 -5.93 10.48
C SER A 53 3.40 -4.48 10.97
N LEU A 54 2.35 -3.73 10.64
CA LEU A 54 2.12 -2.39 11.18
C LEU A 54 1.86 -2.44 12.70
N ARG A 55 1.01 -3.36 13.15
CA ARG A 55 0.69 -3.53 14.58
C ARG A 55 1.87 -4.02 15.42
N ASP A 56 2.77 -4.80 14.82
CA ASP A 56 4.03 -5.24 15.42
C ASP A 56 5.15 -4.19 15.33
N GLU A 57 4.86 -2.97 14.83
CA GLU A 57 5.81 -1.86 14.67
C GLU A 57 7.02 -2.20 13.77
N LYS A 58 6.85 -3.15 12.84
CA LYS A 58 7.89 -3.48 11.83
C LYS A 58 7.96 -2.46 10.70
N ILE A 59 6.82 -1.84 10.42
CA ILE A 59 6.62 -0.75 9.46
C ILE A 59 5.79 0.34 10.14
N ASP A 60 5.92 1.56 9.64
CA ASP A 60 5.25 2.75 10.17
C ASP A 60 3.98 3.12 9.38
N ALA A 61 3.85 2.64 8.14
CA ALA A 61 2.73 2.92 7.25
C ALA A 61 2.52 1.81 6.21
N ILE A 62 1.34 1.75 5.62
CA ILE A 62 0.99 0.82 4.52
C ILE A 62 0.52 1.62 3.30
N ALA A 63 1.02 1.28 2.11
CA ALA A 63 0.48 1.71 0.82
C ALA A 63 0.40 0.49 -0.12
N ALA A 64 -0.82 -0.03 -0.33
CA ALA A 64 -1.07 -1.28 -1.06
C ALA A 64 -2.54 -1.43 -1.49
N ALA A 65 -3.17 -0.37 -2.01
CA ALA A 65 -4.57 -0.29 -2.42
C ALA A 65 -5.54 -0.85 -1.36
N MET A 66 -5.22 -0.64 -0.07
CA MET A 66 -5.93 -1.28 1.03
C MET A 66 -7.33 -0.65 1.18
N THR A 67 -8.36 -1.42 0.81
CA THR A 67 -9.73 -1.00 1.02
C THR A 67 -10.00 -0.75 2.50
N ILE A 68 -10.52 0.44 2.80
CA ILE A 68 -11.04 0.81 4.11
C ILE A 68 -12.30 -0.01 4.37
N THR A 69 -12.30 -0.76 5.47
CA THR A 69 -13.45 -1.55 5.93
C THR A 69 -13.59 -1.35 7.43
N GLU A 70 -14.82 -1.44 7.96
CA GLU A 70 -15.11 -1.27 9.39
C GLU A 70 -14.19 -2.16 10.26
N ASP A 71 -14.07 -3.45 9.94
CA ASP A 71 -13.19 -4.40 10.65
C ASP A 71 -11.71 -3.98 10.69
N ARG A 72 -11.22 -3.27 9.65
CA ARG A 72 -9.82 -2.83 9.60
C ARG A 72 -9.64 -1.52 10.36
N ASP A 73 -10.61 -0.61 10.22
CA ASP A 73 -10.63 0.70 10.89
C ASP A 73 -10.73 0.56 12.42
N GLU A 74 -11.30 -0.54 12.92
CA GLU A 74 -11.23 -0.91 14.35
C GLU A 74 -9.82 -1.28 14.83
N THR A 75 -8.89 -1.58 13.90
CA THR A 75 -7.56 -2.14 14.24
C THR A 75 -6.39 -1.25 13.87
N ILE A 76 -6.53 -0.41 12.85
CA ILE A 76 -5.52 0.52 12.33
C ILE A 76 -6.19 1.81 11.88
N ASP A 77 -5.48 2.92 11.98
CA ASP A 77 -5.96 4.19 11.43
C ASP A 77 -5.71 4.25 9.91
N PHE A 78 -6.66 4.81 9.18
CA PHE A 78 -6.53 5.09 7.75
C PHE A 78 -6.32 6.59 7.47
N SER A 79 -5.70 6.89 6.33
CA SER A 79 -5.73 8.23 5.76
C SER A 79 -7.13 8.55 5.22
N ASP A 80 -7.32 9.80 4.77
CA ASP A 80 -8.38 10.08 3.81
C ASP A 80 -8.19 9.17 2.56
N PRO A 81 -9.29 8.67 1.96
CA PRO A 81 -9.20 7.77 0.82
C PRO A 81 -8.58 8.48 -0.39
N TYR A 82 -7.55 7.87 -0.98
CA TYR A 82 -6.85 8.43 -2.15
C TYR A 82 -7.30 7.81 -3.49
N TYR A 83 -8.03 6.69 -3.46
CA TYR A 83 -8.57 6.01 -4.63
C TYR A 83 -9.90 5.33 -4.30
N SER A 84 -10.85 5.34 -5.24
CA SER A 84 -12.13 4.63 -5.13
C SER A 84 -12.20 3.59 -6.23
N ALA A 85 -12.46 2.34 -5.87
CA ALA A 85 -12.51 1.22 -6.80
C ALA A 85 -13.80 0.42 -6.65
N ASP A 86 -14.28 -0.13 -7.76
CA ASP A 86 -15.41 -1.06 -7.80
C ASP A 86 -14.92 -2.45 -8.20
N GLN A 87 -15.51 -3.49 -7.59
CA GLN A 87 -15.23 -4.87 -7.93
C GLN A 87 -15.93 -5.26 -9.25
N SER A 88 -15.24 -6.00 -10.11
CA SER A 88 -15.75 -6.46 -11.40
C SER A 88 -15.34 -7.90 -11.68
N ILE A 89 -16.11 -8.60 -12.52
CA ILE A 89 -15.81 -9.97 -12.94
C ILE A 89 -15.12 -9.94 -14.31
N ILE A 90 -13.90 -10.48 -14.38
CA ILE A 90 -13.13 -10.62 -15.61
C ILE A 90 -13.40 -12.01 -16.21
N VAL A 91 -13.74 -12.06 -17.50
CA VAL A 91 -13.97 -13.30 -18.26
C VAL A 91 -13.16 -13.30 -19.55
N ARG A 92 -12.97 -14.47 -20.17
CA ARG A 92 -12.30 -14.56 -21.48
C ARG A 92 -13.16 -13.91 -22.57
N GLU A 93 -12.50 -13.27 -23.52
CA GLU A 93 -13.15 -12.85 -24.77
C GLU A 93 -13.59 -14.10 -25.58
N ASN A 94 -14.74 -14.00 -26.26
CA ASN A 94 -15.36 -15.10 -26.99
C ASN A 94 -14.62 -15.46 -28.28
#